data_AF-A0A356GP24-F1
#
_entry.id   AF-A0A356GP24-F1
#
_cell.length_a   1.000
_cell.length_b   1.000
_cell.length_c   1.000
_cell.angle_alpha   90.00
_cell.angle_beta   90.00
_cell.angle_gamma   90.00
#
_symmetry.space_group_name_H-M   'P 1'
#
loop_
_entity.id
_entity.type
_entity.pdbx_description
1 polymer ?
#
loop_
_entity_poly.entity_id
_entity_poly.type
_entity_poly.pdbx_seq_one_letter_code
_entity_poly.pdbx_strand_id
1 'polypeptide(L)'
;MKLRRARKFTGIDEVKAVAEARQPGFGGKFDWIEDLYAGASIPETKLISDFPILTAVFGYTRVSFEPETTVGTEKVKTRFNAFPTIRDDRRSFLLDTTPIFVRTAETEALFIRFDPVRILRWLEKRLPGTVDPIPDSEREARLWLLKNVGEVDRFVTDKGMSKTTKHVFGFLHTASHMFMRAAASLAGIDRTGLGEYLFPRMGAMVIYNSNTVFNLGGVTTMFEEELELLLENVRSNPLARECVYDPVCSDHLNSSCHACTHLGEMSCSFFNRGMSREYLFGPKGFWSA
;
A
#
# COMPACT_ATOMS: atom_id res chain seq x y z
N MET A 1 22.36 -8.90 12.94
CA MET A 1 20.97 -8.51 12.63
C MET A 1 20.03 -9.37 13.49
N LYS A 2 19.60 -8.85 14.65
CA LYS A 2 18.68 -9.56 15.56
C LYS A 2 17.25 -9.51 15.01
N LEU A 3 16.92 -10.35 14.02
CA LEU A 3 15.54 -10.63 13.61
C LEU A 3 14.92 -11.67 14.58
N ARG A 4 14.69 -11.32 15.84
CA ARG A 4 14.10 -12.24 16.84
C ARG A 4 13.28 -11.54 17.93
N ARG A 5 12.47 -10.54 17.58
CA ARG A 5 11.32 -10.15 18.40
C ARG A 5 10.08 -10.30 17.53
N ALA A 6 9.06 -11.01 18.03
CA ALA A 6 7.76 -10.99 17.39
C ALA A 6 7.31 -9.52 17.32
N ARG A 7 6.95 -9.06 16.11
CA ARG A 7 6.48 -7.69 15.90
C ARG A 7 5.15 -7.50 16.64
N LYS A 8 4.91 -6.28 17.10
CA LYS A 8 3.69 -5.93 17.84
C LYS A 8 2.58 -5.63 16.85
N PHE A 9 1.85 -6.69 16.50
CA PHE A 9 0.57 -6.56 15.84
C PHE A 9 -0.50 -6.38 16.91
N THR A 10 -1.33 -5.37 16.77
CA THR A 10 -2.50 -5.14 17.62
C THR A 10 -3.75 -5.19 16.74
N GLY A 11 -4.63 -6.15 17.01
CA GLY A 11 -5.94 -6.24 16.36
C GLY A 11 -7.00 -5.34 17.01
N ILE A 12 -8.17 -5.24 16.37
CA ILE A 12 -9.32 -4.49 16.91
C ILE A 12 -9.79 -5.11 18.24
N ASP A 13 -9.91 -6.43 18.30
CA ASP A 13 -10.16 -7.21 19.53
C ASP A 13 -9.26 -6.83 20.72
N GLU A 14 -7.97 -6.61 20.47
CA GLU A 14 -7.00 -6.26 21.52
C GLU A 14 -7.22 -4.84 22.02
N VAL A 15 -7.48 -3.88 21.11
CA VAL A 15 -7.82 -2.50 21.49
C VAL A 15 -9.14 -2.47 22.26
N LYS A 16 -10.13 -3.24 21.81
CA LYS A 16 -11.41 -3.42 22.50
C LYS A 16 -11.20 -3.89 23.94
N ALA A 17 -10.39 -4.92 24.15
CA ALA A 17 -10.12 -5.45 25.49
C ALA A 17 -9.45 -4.40 26.40
N VAL A 18 -8.52 -3.61 25.86
CA VAL A 18 -7.87 -2.51 26.60
C VAL A 18 -8.86 -1.39 26.92
N ALA A 19 -9.69 -1.00 25.96
CA ALA A 19 -10.71 0.03 26.14
C ALA A 19 -11.76 -0.36 27.19
N GLU A 20 -12.29 -1.58 27.13
CA GLU A 20 -13.25 -2.11 28.09
C GLU A 20 -12.66 -2.19 29.51
N ALA A 21 -11.39 -2.54 29.64
CA ALA A 21 -10.69 -2.58 30.93
C ALA A 21 -10.46 -1.17 31.52
N ARG A 22 -10.27 -0.15 30.67
CA ARG A 22 -10.13 1.25 31.11
C ARG A 22 -11.49 1.89 31.44
N GLN A 23 -12.51 1.60 30.64
CA GLN A 23 -13.84 2.14 30.77
C GLN A 23 -14.89 1.07 30.38
N PRO A 24 -15.52 0.41 31.36
CA PRO A 24 -16.55 -0.59 31.09
C PRO A 24 -17.70 -0.02 30.24
N GLY A 25 -18.16 -0.80 29.25
CA GLY A 25 -19.19 -0.43 28.29
C GLY A 25 -18.67 0.28 27.03
N PHE A 26 -17.38 0.60 26.95
CA PHE A 26 -16.79 1.26 25.78
C PHE A 26 -16.42 0.28 24.65
N GLY A 27 -16.37 -1.03 24.93
CA GLY A 27 -16.07 -2.09 23.96
C GLY A 27 -17.10 -2.20 22.82
N GLY A 28 -18.35 -1.77 23.04
CA GLY A 28 -19.40 -1.82 22.02
C GLY A 28 -19.10 -0.97 20.78
N LYS A 29 -18.28 0.08 20.91
CA LYS A 29 -17.77 0.86 19.76
C LYS A 29 -16.99 -0.04 18.80
N PHE A 30 -16.12 -0.90 19.34
CA PHE A 30 -15.24 -1.76 18.54
C PHE A 30 -15.99 -2.92 17.89
N ASP A 31 -17.05 -3.45 18.51
CA ASP A 31 -17.94 -4.42 17.87
C ASP A 31 -18.57 -3.85 16.59
N TRP A 32 -19.07 -2.61 16.67
CA TRP A 32 -19.62 -1.92 15.51
C TRP A 32 -18.56 -1.63 14.43
N ILE A 33 -17.33 -1.28 14.83
CA ILE A 33 -16.20 -1.11 13.90
C ILE A 33 -15.89 -2.43 13.18
N GLU A 34 -15.86 -3.56 13.88
CA GLU A 34 -15.63 -4.86 13.28
C GLU A 34 -16.70 -5.21 12.24
N ASP A 35 -17.98 -4.99 12.58
CA ASP A 35 -19.10 -5.16 11.65
C ASP A 35 -18.98 -4.24 10.42
N LEU A 36 -18.55 -3.00 10.61
CA LEU A 36 -18.34 -2.02 9.54
C LEU A 36 -17.25 -2.49 8.56
N TYR A 37 -16.11 -2.97 9.08
CA TYR A 37 -14.99 -3.48 8.28
C TYR A 37 -15.33 -4.81 7.60
N ALA A 38 -16.02 -5.72 8.30
CA ALA A 38 -16.54 -6.96 7.71
C ALA A 38 -17.52 -6.67 6.57
N GLY A 39 -18.44 -5.72 6.75
CA GLY A 39 -19.36 -5.23 5.73
C GLY A 39 -18.69 -4.50 4.56
N ALA A 40 -17.42 -4.11 4.71
CA ALA A 40 -16.57 -3.59 3.63
C ALA A 40 -15.71 -4.68 2.97
N SER A 41 -15.88 -5.95 3.37
CA SER A 41 -15.06 -7.09 2.95
C SER A 41 -13.58 -6.91 3.30
N ILE A 42 -13.31 -6.36 4.49
CA ILE A 42 -11.98 -6.20 5.08
C ILE A 42 -11.96 -7.02 6.38
N PRO A 43 -11.70 -8.33 6.32
CA PRO A 43 -11.74 -9.21 7.50
C PRO A 43 -10.58 -8.99 8.48
N GLU A 44 -9.55 -8.22 8.11
CA GLU A 44 -8.39 -8.03 8.98
C GLU A 44 -7.77 -6.65 8.79
N THR A 45 -7.78 -5.88 9.87
CA THR A 45 -7.09 -4.59 10.01
C THR A 45 -6.27 -4.62 11.30
N LYS A 46 -4.97 -4.32 11.22
CA LYS A 46 -4.04 -4.42 12.36
C LYS A 46 -3.10 -3.23 12.41
N LEU A 47 -2.85 -2.74 13.61
CA LEU A 47 -1.76 -1.81 13.89
C LEU A 47 -0.44 -2.57 14.05
N ILE A 48 0.63 -2.04 13.48
CA ILE A 48 2.00 -2.50 13.69
C ILE A 48 2.78 -1.33 14.30
N SER A 49 3.00 -1.36 15.62
CA SER A 49 3.64 -0.23 16.32
C SER A 49 5.17 -0.20 16.17
N ASP A 50 5.80 -1.28 15.71
CA ASP A 50 7.24 -1.43 15.52
C ASP A 50 7.59 -1.88 14.08
N PHE A 51 6.89 -1.32 13.09
CA PHE A 51 7.06 -1.65 11.69
C PHE A 51 8.48 -1.29 11.20
N PRO A 52 9.28 -2.28 10.76
CA PRO A 52 10.67 -2.04 10.40
C PRO A 52 10.80 -1.51 8.98
N ILE A 53 11.54 -0.41 8.82
CA ILE A 53 11.93 0.14 7.52
C ILE A 53 13.44 0.05 7.38
N LEU A 54 13.88 -0.46 6.23
CA LEU A 54 15.28 -0.48 5.82
C LEU A 54 15.41 0.26 4.50
N THR A 55 16.07 1.42 4.52
CA THR A 55 16.48 2.13 3.32
C THR A 55 17.93 1.79 3.02
N ALA A 56 18.20 1.20 1.86
CA ALA A 56 19.55 0.89 1.39
C ALA A 56 19.88 1.71 0.13
N VAL A 57 21.07 2.28 0.09
CA VAL A 57 21.59 3.00 -1.08
C VAL A 57 22.84 2.29 -1.57
N PHE A 58 22.82 1.88 -2.84
CA PHE A 58 23.89 1.09 -3.48
C PHE A 58 24.87 1.94 -4.27
N GLY A 59 24.51 3.19 -4.57
CA GLY A 59 25.27 4.06 -5.46
C GLY A 59 24.43 5.25 -5.93
N TYR A 60 24.87 5.88 -7.02
CA TYR A 60 24.23 7.05 -7.61
C TYR A 60 24.27 6.97 -9.14
N THR A 61 23.23 7.46 -9.80
CA THR A 61 23.29 7.80 -11.23
C THR A 61 23.71 9.26 -11.37
N ARG A 62 24.28 9.62 -12.53
CA ARG A 62 24.42 11.01 -12.96
C ARG A 62 23.61 11.18 -14.23
N VAL A 63 23.11 12.40 -14.48
CA VAL A 63 22.38 12.81 -15.69
C VAL A 63 20.88 12.45 -15.72
N SER A 64 20.47 11.18 -15.55
CA SER A 64 19.05 10.79 -15.61
C SER A 64 18.74 9.55 -14.75
N PHE A 65 17.46 9.27 -14.54
CA PHE A 65 16.93 8.01 -14.00
C PHE A 65 16.56 7.00 -15.11
N GLU A 66 16.48 7.44 -16.36
CA GLU A 66 16.26 6.57 -17.52
C GLU A 66 17.57 5.95 -18.00
N PRO A 67 17.58 4.71 -18.53
CA PRO A 67 18.79 4.05 -19.04
C PRO A 67 19.53 4.85 -20.13
N GLU A 68 18.80 5.62 -20.93
CA GLU A 68 19.32 6.51 -21.96
C GLU A 68 18.56 7.84 -21.90
N THR A 69 19.28 8.95 -21.97
CA THR A 69 18.70 10.30 -21.97
C THR A 69 19.34 11.14 -23.06
N THR A 70 18.61 12.12 -23.60
CA THR A 70 19.15 13.02 -24.62
C THR A 70 19.58 14.32 -23.95
N VAL A 71 20.85 14.71 -24.11
CA VAL A 71 21.40 15.99 -23.63
C VAL A 71 21.80 16.80 -24.85
N GLY A 72 21.01 17.83 -25.17
CA GLY A 72 21.14 18.55 -26.44
C GLY A 72 20.74 17.68 -27.62
N THR A 73 21.68 17.38 -28.52
CA THR A 73 21.49 16.47 -29.67
C THR A 73 22.05 15.07 -29.43
N GLU A 74 22.75 14.83 -28.31
CA GLU A 74 23.44 13.57 -28.05
C GLU A 74 22.63 12.66 -27.12
N LYS A 75 22.62 11.36 -27.45
CA LYS A 75 22.10 10.32 -26.59
C LYS A 75 23.18 9.83 -25.63
N VAL A 76 22.95 10.01 -24.34
CA VAL A 76 23.85 9.64 -23.26
C VAL A 76 23.25 8.46 -22.50
N LYS A 77 24.03 7.38 -22.39
CA LYS A 77 23.65 6.25 -21.53
C LYS A 77 23.88 6.60 -20.07
N THR A 78 22.84 6.47 -19.26
CA THR A 78 22.95 6.58 -17.81
C THR A 78 23.68 5.37 -17.25
N ARG A 79 24.71 5.62 -16.44
CA ARG A 79 25.43 4.56 -15.72
C ARG A 79 25.10 4.63 -14.24
N PHE A 80 24.75 3.48 -13.67
CA PHE A 80 24.69 3.33 -12.23
C PHE A 80 26.11 3.22 -11.69
N ASN A 81 26.53 4.20 -10.88
CA ASN A 81 27.85 4.19 -10.24
C ASN A 81 27.69 3.69 -8.81
N ALA A 82 28.28 2.53 -8.52
CA ALA A 82 28.41 2.05 -7.15
C ALA A 82 29.26 3.01 -6.30
N PHE A 83 29.05 3.01 -4.99
CA PHE A 83 29.93 3.77 -4.09
C PHE A 83 31.38 3.28 -4.16
N PRO A 84 32.38 4.17 -3.94
CA PRO A 84 33.78 3.77 -3.91
C PRO A 84 34.02 2.64 -2.91
N THR A 85 34.83 1.65 -3.30
CA THR A 85 35.22 0.54 -2.43
C THR A 85 35.95 1.04 -1.20
N ILE A 86 35.72 0.42 -0.04
CA ILE A 86 36.44 0.74 1.19
C ILE A 86 37.90 0.29 1.05
N ARG A 87 38.83 1.25 1.19
CA ARG A 87 40.28 1.01 1.17
C ARG A 87 40.95 1.18 2.54
N ASP A 88 40.14 1.16 3.61
CA ASP A 88 40.60 1.30 4.99
C ASP A 88 41.04 -0.05 5.56
N ASP A 89 42.33 -0.17 5.87
CA ASP A 89 42.97 -1.38 6.40
C ASP A 89 42.56 -1.69 7.86
N ARG A 90 42.01 -0.70 8.58
CA ARG A 90 41.54 -0.85 9.97
C ARG A 90 40.29 -1.70 10.10
N ARG A 91 39.58 -1.95 9.00
CA ARG A 91 38.40 -2.83 8.93
C ARG A 91 38.63 -3.91 7.87
N SER A 92 39.57 -4.81 8.15
CA SER A 92 40.05 -5.85 7.23
C SER A 92 38.96 -6.69 6.56
N PHE A 93 37.81 -6.90 7.22
CA PHE A 93 36.66 -7.64 6.64
C PHE A 93 35.83 -6.84 5.62
N LEU A 94 36.05 -5.53 5.49
CA LEU A 94 35.41 -4.64 4.51
C LEU A 94 36.37 -4.20 3.40
N LEU A 95 37.63 -4.61 3.47
CA LEU A 95 38.64 -4.25 2.48
C LEU A 95 38.19 -4.73 1.09
N ASP A 96 38.30 -3.86 0.08
CA ASP A 96 37.90 -4.11 -1.30
C ASP A 96 36.40 -4.43 -1.50
N THR A 97 35.54 -4.11 -0.53
CA THR A 97 34.09 -4.25 -0.66
C THR A 97 33.41 -2.93 -1.03
N THR A 98 32.31 -3.00 -1.78
CA THR A 98 31.42 -1.86 -2.05
C THR A 98 30.51 -1.61 -0.85
N PRO A 99 30.54 -0.43 -0.22
CA PRO A 99 29.66 -0.15 0.90
C PRO A 99 28.21 0.00 0.43
N ILE A 100 27.30 -0.62 1.16
CA ILE A 100 25.86 -0.34 1.07
C ILE A 100 25.51 0.50 2.29
N PHE A 101 25.12 1.76 2.06
CA PHE A 101 24.68 2.62 3.15
C PHE A 101 23.25 2.24 3.50
N VAL A 102 23.05 1.90 4.78
CA VAL A 102 21.75 1.44 5.28
C VAL A 102 21.28 2.37 6.39
N ARG A 103 20.02 2.75 6.33
CA ARG A 103 19.29 3.38 7.44
C ARG A 103 18.17 2.43 7.86
N THR A 104 18.20 2.04 9.13
CA THR A 104 17.12 1.26 9.76
C THR A 104 16.30 2.16 10.66
N ALA A 105 14.99 2.03 10.62
CA ALA A 105 14.07 2.69 11.53
C ALA A 105 12.91 1.76 11.90
N GLU A 106 12.27 2.02 13.03
CA GLU A 106 11.01 1.41 13.42
C GLU A 106 9.95 2.51 13.44
N THR A 107 8.80 2.22 12.83
CA THR A 107 7.69 3.17 12.69
C THR A 107 6.35 2.50 12.96
N GLU A 108 5.27 3.26 12.77
CA GLU A 108 3.91 2.78 12.87
C GLU A 108 3.39 2.44 11.47
N ALA A 109 2.61 1.36 11.39
CA ALA A 109 1.95 0.98 10.16
C ALA A 109 0.56 0.40 10.41
N LEU A 110 -0.29 0.54 9.40
CA LEU A 110 -1.62 -0.05 9.32
C LEU A 110 -1.58 -1.17 8.27
N PHE A 111 -1.80 -2.40 8.71
CA PHE A 111 -2.00 -3.55 7.84
C PHE A 111 -3.49 -3.72 7.55
N ILE A 112 -3.84 -3.92 6.29
CA ILE A 112 -5.22 -4.13 5.84
C ILE A 112 -5.22 -5.30 4.86
N ARG A 113 -6.11 -6.27 5.09
CA ARG A 113 -6.34 -7.38 4.16
C ARG A 113 -7.81 -7.47 3.80
N PHE A 114 -8.05 -7.61 2.50
CA PHE A 114 -9.38 -7.79 1.93
C PHE A 114 -9.75 -9.28 1.90
N ASP A 115 -11.05 -9.55 1.88
CA ASP A 115 -11.58 -10.91 1.73
C ASP A 115 -11.17 -11.48 0.36
N PRO A 116 -10.38 -12.56 0.31
CA PRO A 116 -9.90 -13.11 -0.95
C PRO A 116 -11.04 -13.69 -1.79
N VAL A 117 -12.09 -14.26 -1.19
CA VAL A 117 -13.26 -14.75 -1.95
C VAL A 117 -13.97 -13.56 -2.59
N ARG A 118 -14.12 -12.45 -1.86
CA ARG A 118 -14.69 -11.22 -2.41
C ARG A 118 -13.85 -10.65 -3.55
N ILE A 119 -12.52 -10.64 -3.43
CA ILE A 119 -11.61 -10.23 -4.53
C ILE A 119 -11.88 -11.09 -5.76
N LEU A 120 -11.99 -12.41 -5.62
CA LEU A 120 -12.22 -13.29 -6.77
C LEU A 120 -13.61 -13.11 -7.40
N ARG A 121 -14.66 -12.93 -6.60
CA ARG A 121 -16.01 -12.59 -7.09
C ARG A 121 -16.01 -11.28 -7.88
N TRP A 122 -15.32 -10.28 -7.35
CA TRP A 122 -15.15 -9.00 -8.03
C TRP A 122 -14.35 -9.13 -9.34
N LEU A 123 -13.27 -9.92 -9.32
CA LEU A 123 -12.44 -10.15 -10.49
C LEU A 123 -13.23 -10.85 -11.59
N GLU A 124 -14.05 -11.84 -11.25
CA GLU A 124 -14.93 -12.55 -12.19
C GLU A 124 -16.03 -11.62 -12.76
N LYS A 125 -16.66 -10.76 -11.93
CA LYS A 125 -17.61 -9.73 -12.41
C LYS A 125 -16.96 -8.80 -13.45
N ARG A 126 -15.68 -8.47 -13.23
CA ARG A 126 -14.88 -7.56 -14.06
C ARG A 126 -14.34 -8.21 -15.32
N LEU A 127 -13.85 -9.43 -15.20
CA LEU A 127 -13.25 -10.23 -16.26
C LEU A 127 -13.88 -11.63 -16.25
N PRO A 128 -15.08 -11.80 -16.84
CA PRO A 128 -15.76 -13.09 -16.87
C PRO A 128 -14.89 -14.20 -17.49
N GLY A 129 -14.94 -15.39 -16.90
CA GLY A 129 -14.16 -16.57 -17.26
C GLY A 129 -12.73 -16.56 -16.72
N THR A 130 -12.38 -15.65 -15.80
CA THR A 130 -11.01 -15.59 -15.25
C THR A 130 -10.84 -16.54 -14.08
N VAL A 131 -11.83 -16.65 -13.21
CA VAL A 131 -11.75 -17.44 -11.96
C VAL A 131 -12.50 -18.77 -12.08
N ASP A 132 -13.66 -18.76 -12.77
CA ASP A 132 -14.67 -19.82 -12.83
C ASP A 132 -14.15 -21.28 -12.69
N PRO A 133 -14.58 -22.05 -11.67
CA PRO A 133 -15.51 -21.68 -10.60
C PRO A 133 -14.88 -20.78 -9.53
N ILE A 134 -15.68 -19.89 -8.95
CA ILE A 134 -15.25 -19.05 -7.83
C ILE A 134 -15.11 -19.93 -6.57
N PRO A 135 -13.94 -19.93 -5.90
CA PRO A 135 -13.78 -20.69 -4.67
C PRO A 135 -14.71 -20.22 -3.55
N ASP A 136 -15.31 -21.17 -2.83
CA ASP A 136 -16.20 -20.88 -1.70
C ASP A 136 -15.45 -20.74 -0.38
N SER A 137 -14.23 -21.27 -0.29
CA SER A 137 -13.40 -21.19 0.92
C SER A 137 -12.30 -20.14 0.82
N GLU A 138 -12.01 -19.47 1.94
CA GLU A 138 -10.91 -18.50 2.03
C GLU A 138 -9.56 -19.13 1.65
N ARG A 139 -9.34 -20.37 2.07
CA ARG A 139 -8.11 -21.12 1.78
C ARG A 139 -7.89 -21.31 0.28
N GLU A 140 -8.92 -21.76 -0.45
CA GLU A 140 -8.82 -21.96 -1.89
C GLU A 140 -8.68 -20.63 -2.64
N ALA A 141 -9.39 -19.58 -2.19
CA ALA A 141 -9.25 -18.25 -2.77
C ALA A 141 -7.82 -17.69 -2.61
N ARG A 142 -7.20 -17.86 -1.44
CA ARG A 142 -5.79 -17.50 -1.21
C ARG A 142 -4.83 -18.30 -2.11
N LEU A 143 -5.05 -19.61 -2.23
CA LEU A 143 -4.26 -20.46 -3.12
C LEU A 143 -4.41 -20.04 -4.59
N TRP A 144 -5.61 -19.64 -5.00
CA TRP A 144 -5.86 -19.13 -6.34
C TRP A 144 -5.08 -17.83 -6.58
N LEU A 145 -5.15 -16.85 -5.66
CA LEU A 145 -4.41 -15.59 -5.77
C LEU A 145 -2.90 -15.84 -5.87
N LEU A 146 -2.36 -16.73 -5.01
CA LEU A 146 -0.94 -17.06 -5.01
C LEU A 146 -0.45 -17.65 -6.34
N LYS A 147 -1.28 -18.48 -6.99
CA LYS A 147 -0.97 -19.15 -8.26
C LYS A 147 -1.16 -18.25 -9.49
N ASN A 148 -2.18 -17.39 -9.50
CA ASN A 148 -2.61 -16.69 -10.71
C ASN A 148 -2.23 -15.21 -10.74
N VAL A 149 -1.88 -14.61 -9.60
CA VAL A 149 -1.35 -13.24 -9.54
C VAL A 149 0.17 -13.31 -9.65
N GLY A 150 0.70 -12.66 -10.69
CA GLY A 150 2.12 -12.59 -10.99
C GLY A 150 2.89 -11.62 -10.09
N GLU A 151 4.17 -11.45 -10.39
CA GLU A 151 4.98 -10.38 -9.81
C GLU A 151 4.61 -9.03 -10.46
N VAL A 152 4.72 -7.96 -9.68
CA VAL A 152 4.52 -6.60 -10.16
C VAL A 152 5.85 -5.89 -10.12
N ASP A 153 6.34 -5.49 -11.28
CA ASP A 153 7.54 -4.67 -11.40
C ASP A 153 7.14 -3.20 -11.52
N ARG A 154 7.71 -2.35 -10.65
CA ARG A 154 7.46 -0.90 -10.61
C ARG A 154 7.86 -0.16 -11.88
N PHE A 155 8.78 -0.70 -12.66
CA PHE A 155 9.28 -0.10 -13.89
C PHE A 155 8.61 -0.66 -15.14
N VAL A 156 7.96 -1.82 -15.03
CA VAL A 156 7.28 -2.46 -16.16
C VAL A 156 5.90 -1.83 -16.34
N THR A 157 5.72 -1.15 -17.47
CA THR A 157 4.40 -0.71 -17.95
C THR A 157 3.47 -1.91 -18.15
N ASP A 158 2.15 -1.66 -18.22
CA ASP A 158 1.08 -2.65 -18.43
C ASP A 158 1.40 -3.80 -19.42
N LYS A 159 2.31 -3.59 -20.38
CA LYS A 159 2.70 -4.53 -21.43
C LYS A 159 3.32 -5.86 -20.96
N GLY A 160 3.70 -5.99 -19.68
CA GLY A 160 4.26 -7.23 -19.11
C GLY A 160 3.35 -8.00 -18.15
N MET A 161 2.22 -7.42 -17.73
CA MET A 161 1.36 -8.02 -16.69
C MET A 161 0.19 -8.80 -17.28
N SER A 162 -0.12 -9.96 -16.69
CA SER A 162 -1.37 -10.66 -16.99
C SER A 162 -2.58 -9.79 -16.62
N LYS A 163 -3.70 -9.95 -17.31
CA LYS A 163 -4.94 -9.20 -17.02
C LYS A 163 -5.36 -9.35 -15.56
N THR A 164 -5.25 -10.56 -15.02
CA THR A 164 -5.47 -10.89 -13.60
C THR A 164 -4.58 -10.06 -12.69
N THR A 165 -3.27 -10.06 -12.93
CA THR A 165 -2.30 -9.32 -12.11
C THR A 165 -2.59 -7.83 -12.15
N LYS A 166 -2.82 -7.27 -13.35
CA LYS A 166 -3.13 -5.85 -13.54
C LYS A 166 -4.37 -5.42 -12.75
N HIS A 167 -5.43 -6.23 -12.73
CA HIS A 167 -6.66 -5.90 -12.02
C HIS A 167 -6.48 -5.98 -10.50
N VAL A 168 -5.94 -7.10 -9.99
CA VAL A 168 -5.75 -7.28 -8.54
C VAL A 168 -4.77 -6.25 -7.98
N PHE A 169 -3.65 -6.01 -8.67
CA PHE A 169 -2.70 -4.97 -8.30
C PHE A 169 -3.36 -3.59 -8.35
N GLY A 170 -4.01 -3.24 -9.45
CA GLY A 170 -4.62 -1.93 -9.62
C GLY A 170 -5.68 -1.63 -8.57
N PHE A 171 -6.47 -2.63 -8.19
CA PHE A 171 -7.42 -2.54 -7.08
C PHE A 171 -6.73 -2.23 -5.75
N LEU A 172 -5.74 -3.02 -5.36
CA LEU A 172 -5.05 -2.81 -4.08
C LEU A 172 -4.28 -1.50 -4.05
N HIS A 173 -3.66 -1.12 -5.16
CA HIS A 173 -2.94 0.13 -5.30
C HIS A 173 -3.89 1.33 -5.19
N THR A 174 -5.06 1.26 -5.85
CA THR A 174 -6.09 2.30 -5.71
C THR A 174 -6.63 2.35 -4.28
N ALA A 175 -6.91 1.20 -3.67
CA ALA A 175 -7.38 1.12 -2.28
C ALA A 175 -6.36 1.74 -1.32
N SER A 176 -5.09 1.35 -1.43
CA SER A 176 -3.99 1.88 -0.63
C SER A 176 -3.93 3.40 -0.72
N HIS A 177 -4.01 3.96 -1.92
CA HIS A 177 -4.02 5.42 -2.11
C HIS A 177 -5.23 6.10 -1.46
N MET A 178 -6.43 5.52 -1.54
CA MET A 178 -7.60 6.07 -0.86
C MET A 178 -7.40 6.06 0.66
N PHE A 179 -6.91 4.94 1.22
CA PHE A 179 -6.61 4.82 2.65
C PHE A 179 -5.51 5.78 3.09
N MET A 180 -4.41 5.92 2.35
CA MET A 180 -3.34 6.87 2.67
C MET A 180 -3.83 8.31 2.69
N ARG A 181 -4.69 8.69 1.74
CA ARG A 181 -5.25 10.06 1.68
C ARG A 181 -6.14 10.36 2.88
N ALA A 182 -6.98 9.41 3.28
CA ALA A 182 -7.82 9.54 4.48
C ALA A 182 -6.97 9.51 5.76
N ALA A 183 -6.03 8.55 5.86
CA ALA A 183 -5.14 8.38 6.99
C ALA A 183 -4.25 9.60 7.23
N ALA A 184 -3.73 10.25 6.18
CA ALA A 184 -2.94 11.47 6.30
C ALA A 184 -3.70 12.56 7.08
N SER A 185 -4.99 12.74 6.77
CA SER A 185 -5.83 13.73 7.44
C SER A 185 -6.10 13.37 8.91
N LEU A 186 -6.37 12.10 9.20
CA LEU A 186 -6.74 11.64 10.55
C LEU A 186 -5.52 11.50 11.48
N ALA A 187 -4.40 11.04 10.94
CA ALA A 187 -3.15 10.84 11.69
C ALA A 187 -2.33 12.13 11.86
N GLY A 188 -2.74 13.24 11.22
CA GLY A 188 -1.98 14.50 11.23
C GLY A 188 -0.62 14.40 10.53
N ILE A 189 -0.52 13.55 9.51
CA ILE A 189 0.72 13.30 8.75
C ILE A 189 0.53 13.85 7.34
N ASP A 190 1.54 14.53 6.79
CA ASP A 190 1.47 14.94 5.39
C ASP A 190 1.35 13.72 4.45
N ARG A 191 0.69 13.87 3.30
CA ARG A 191 0.50 12.76 2.36
C ARG A 191 1.82 12.14 1.91
N THR A 192 2.89 12.93 1.80
CA THR A 192 4.24 12.47 1.47
C THR A 192 4.95 11.75 2.62
N GLY A 193 4.43 11.92 3.85
CA GLY A 193 4.88 11.26 5.07
C GLY A 193 4.32 9.85 5.27
N LEU A 194 3.47 9.37 4.36
CA LEU A 194 3.03 7.98 4.33
C LEU A 194 3.62 7.25 3.12
N GLY A 195 3.93 5.97 3.28
CA GLY A 195 4.32 5.06 2.21
C GLY A 195 3.46 3.78 2.20
N GLU A 196 3.59 2.98 1.14
CA GLU A 196 2.84 1.74 0.98
C GLU A 196 3.72 0.52 0.67
N TYR A 197 3.27 -0.65 1.12
CA TYR A 197 3.66 -1.95 0.60
C TYR A 197 2.42 -2.71 0.15
N LEU A 198 2.44 -3.21 -1.08
CA LEU A 198 1.33 -3.95 -1.66
C LEU A 198 1.68 -5.43 -1.75
N PHE A 199 0.73 -6.29 -1.36
CA PHE A 199 0.85 -7.74 -1.44
C PHE A 199 -0.28 -8.33 -2.30
N PRO A 200 -0.24 -8.18 -3.64
CA PRO A 200 -1.32 -8.62 -4.53
C PRO A 200 -1.73 -10.09 -4.38
N ARG A 201 -0.75 -10.97 -4.17
CA ARG A 201 -0.99 -12.41 -3.96
C ARG A 201 -1.67 -12.73 -2.63
N MET A 202 -1.65 -11.81 -1.67
CA MET A 202 -2.33 -11.94 -0.37
C MET A 202 -3.62 -11.13 -0.28
N GLY A 203 -3.94 -10.28 -1.27
CA GLY A 203 -5.07 -9.36 -1.14
C GLY A 203 -4.88 -8.35 -0.02
N ALA A 204 -3.64 -7.97 0.28
CA ALA A 204 -3.30 -7.15 1.45
C ALA A 204 -2.40 -5.97 1.10
N MET A 205 -2.38 -4.98 1.98
CA MET A 205 -1.53 -3.80 1.91
C MET A 205 -1.07 -3.38 3.31
N VAL A 206 0.04 -2.66 3.35
CA VAL A 206 0.54 -1.99 4.54
C VAL A 206 0.74 -0.52 4.20
N ILE A 207 0.19 0.36 5.02
CA ILE A 207 0.44 1.80 4.97
C ILE A 207 1.27 2.16 6.17
N TYR A 208 2.42 2.78 5.96
CA TYR A 208 3.36 3.07 7.05
C TYR A 208 3.76 4.54 7.05
N ASN A 209 4.13 5.05 8.23
CA ASN A 209 4.72 6.37 8.34
C ASN A 209 6.17 6.36 7.82
N SER A 210 6.43 7.08 6.73
CA SER A 210 7.74 7.12 6.08
C SER A 210 8.76 7.97 6.82
N ASN A 211 8.33 8.73 7.85
CA ASN A 211 9.22 9.51 8.68
C ASN A 211 10.02 8.59 9.63
N THR A 212 11.29 8.41 9.31
CA THR A 212 12.20 7.54 10.05
C THR A 212 12.85 8.18 11.28
N VAL A 213 12.60 9.47 11.54
CA VAL A 213 13.29 10.22 12.61
C VAL A 213 12.48 10.24 13.90
N PHE A 214 11.16 10.39 13.82
CA PHE A 214 10.29 10.49 14.99
C PHE A 214 8.86 10.05 14.65
N ASN A 215 8.28 9.19 15.50
CA ASN A 215 6.87 8.79 15.39
C ASN A 215 6.09 9.46 16.53
N LEU A 216 5.09 10.25 16.16
CA LEU A 216 4.22 10.98 17.10
C LEU A 216 3.08 10.13 17.66
N GLY A 217 2.92 8.88 17.21
CA GLY A 217 1.75 8.07 17.56
C GLY A 217 0.55 8.29 16.65
N GLY A 218 0.69 9.04 15.54
CA GLY A 218 -0.45 9.49 14.74
C GLY A 218 -1.24 8.33 14.12
N VAL A 219 -0.54 7.29 13.64
CA VAL A 219 -1.20 6.09 13.09
C VAL A 219 -1.82 5.25 14.22
N THR A 220 -1.15 5.14 15.37
CA THR A 220 -1.71 4.47 16.55
C THR A 220 -3.00 5.15 17.03
N THR A 221 -2.98 6.47 17.25
CA THR A 221 -4.16 7.22 17.67
C THR A 221 -5.29 7.11 16.65
N MET A 222 -4.99 7.22 15.36
CA MET A 222 -6.00 7.02 14.31
C MET A 222 -6.62 5.61 14.37
N PHE A 223 -5.81 4.58 14.63
CA PHE A 223 -6.31 3.20 14.75
C PHE A 223 -7.18 2.98 15.99
N GLU A 224 -6.79 3.56 17.12
CA GLU A 224 -7.50 3.39 18.39
C GLU A 224 -8.80 4.20 18.46
N GLU A 225 -8.82 5.41 17.87
CA GLU A 225 -9.91 6.37 18.06
C GLU A 225 -10.75 6.62 16.80
N GLU A 226 -10.16 6.56 15.60
CA GLU A 226 -10.73 7.11 14.35
C GLU A 226 -10.89 6.06 13.23
N LEU A 227 -10.84 4.77 13.57
CA LEU A 227 -10.84 3.69 12.58
C LEU A 227 -12.16 3.62 11.78
N GLU A 228 -13.27 4.01 12.39
CA GLU A 228 -14.57 4.18 11.75
C GLU A 228 -14.57 5.30 10.70
N LEU A 229 -14.08 6.49 11.08
CA LEU A 229 -13.96 7.65 10.20
C LEU A 229 -13.00 7.37 9.05
N LEU A 230 -11.94 6.57 9.27
CA LEU A 230 -11.03 6.16 8.21
C LEU A 230 -11.78 5.41 7.11
N LEU A 231 -12.56 4.40 7.46
CA LEU A 231 -13.30 3.60 6.48
C LEU A 231 -14.43 4.41 5.84
N GLU A 232 -15.12 5.27 6.59
CA GLU A 232 -16.12 6.19 6.05
C GLU A 232 -15.52 7.12 5.00
N ASN A 233 -14.36 7.74 5.30
CA ASN A 233 -13.64 8.62 4.39
C ASN A 233 -13.14 7.92 3.14
N VAL A 234 -12.84 6.63 3.22
CA VAL A 234 -12.38 5.84 2.07
C VAL A 234 -13.55 5.35 1.22
N ARG A 235 -14.62 4.83 1.84
CA ARG A 235 -15.67 4.09 1.13
C ARG A 235 -16.89 4.93 0.79
N SER A 236 -17.29 5.81 1.71
CA SER A 236 -18.60 6.48 1.68
C SER A 236 -18.49 7.95 1.28
N ASN A 237 -17.37 8.59 1.59
CA ASN A 237 -17.17 10.00 1.31
C ASN A 237 -17.22 10.29 -0.20
N PRO A 238 -18.06 11.25 -0.66
CA PRO A 238 -18.13 11.63 -2.07
C PRO A 238 -16.77 12.03 -2.67
N LEU A 239 -15.88 12.63 -1.88
CA LEU A 239 -14.54 13.03 -2.33
C LEU A 239 -13.61 11.84 -2.66
N ALA A 240 -13.91 10.64 -2.17
CA ALA A 240 -13.21 9.42 -2.58
C ALA A 240 -13.77 8.86 -3.90
N ARG A 241 -15.07 9.06 -4.14
CA ARG A 241 -15.82 8.49 -5.27
C ARG A 241 -15.77 9.38 -6.50
N GLU A 242 -15.76 10.69 -6.32
CA GLU A 242 -15.88 11.72 -7.33
C GLU A 242 -14.58 12.51 -7.50
N CYS A 243 -14.39 13.10 -8.68
CA CYS A 243 -13.27 13.99 -8.94
C CYS A 243 -13.77 15.33 -9.44
N VAL A 244 -13.17 16.40 -8.94
CA VAL A 244 -13.43 17.78 -9.41
C VAL A 244 -13.19 17.96 -10.91
N TYR A 245 -12.42 17.07 -11.53
CA TYR A 245 -12.13 17.07 -12.96
C TYR A 245 -13.01 16.09 -13.75
N ASP A 246 -14.02 15.45 -13.16
CA ASP A 246 -14.97 14.66 -13.93
C ASP A 246 -15.81 15.59 -14.84
N PRO A 247 -16.09 15.21 -16.10
CA PRO A 247 -15.84 13.90 -16.73
C PRO A 247 -14.46 13.76 -17.39
N VAL A 248 -13.63 14.80 -17.47
CA VAL A 248 -12.29 14.69 -18.11
C VAL A 248 -11.43 13.62 -17.44
N CYS A 249 -11.49 13.54 -16.11
CA CYS A 249 -10.78 12.52 -15.35
C CYS A 249 -11.28 11.10 -15.65
N SER A 250 -12.61 10.88 -15.67
CA SER A 250 -13.18 9.59 -16.03
C SER A 250 -12.87 9.19 -17.48
N ASP A 251 -13.06 10.11 -18.42
CA ASP A 251 -13.10 9.81 -19.85
C ASP A 251 -11.70 9.74 -20.47
N HIS A 252 -10.75 10.52 -19.96
CA HIS A 252 -9.43 10.66 -20.57
C HIS A 252 -8.27 10.24 -19.65
N LEU A 253 -8.48 10.18 -18.34
CA LEU A 253 -7.43 9.86 -17.36
C LEU A 253 -7.69 8.56 -16.61
N ASN A 254 -8.52 7.67 -17.17
CA ASN A 254 -8.83 6.35 -16.58
C ASN A 254 -9.35 6.44 -15.14
N SER A 255 -10.11 7.50 -14.82
CA SER A 255 -10.59 7.82 -13.47
C SER A 255 -9.47 7.92 -12.42
N SER A 256 -8.26 8.35 -12.82
CA SER A 256 -7.09 8.51 -11.95
C SER A 256 -6.31 9.79 -12.30
N CYS A 257 -6.23 10.73 -11.36
CA CYS A 257 -5.48 11.98 -11.52
C CYS A 257 -4.91 12.50 -10.19
N HIS A 258 -4.21 13.64 -10.23
CA HIS A 258 -3.61 14.28 -9.04
C HIS A 258 -4.64 14.72 -8.00
N ALA A 259 -5.85 15.06 -8.40
CA ALA A 259 -6.88 15.48 -7.46
C ALA A 259 -7.50 14.31 -6.68
N CYS A 260 -7.73 13.15 -7.32
CA CYS A 260 -8.46 12.05 -6.68
C CYS A 260 -7.56 10.94 -6.11
N THR A 261 -6.68 10.36 -6.92
CA THR A 261 -5.99 9.09 -6.59
C THR A 261 -4.49 9.26 -6.41
N HIS A 262 -3.83 10.19 -7.10
CA HIS A 262 -2.38 10.24 -7.02
C HIS A 262 -1.90 10.74 -5.66
N LEU A 263 -0.72 10.25 -5.29
CA LEU A 263 0.08 10.68 -4.15
C LEU A 263 1.43 11.22 -4.64
N GLY A 264 2.19 11.84 -3.73
CA GLY A 264 3.56 12.26 -4.01
C GLY A 264 4.44 11.06 -4.37
N GLU A 265 5.47 11.29 -5.19
CA GLU A 265 6.39 10.24 -5.66
C GLU A 265 7.06 9.47 -4.52
N MET A 266 7.34 10.15 -3.41
CA MET A 266 7.95 9.54 -2.22
C MET A 266 7.03 8.54 -1.49
N SER A 267 5.73 8.60 -1.74
CA SER A 267 4.72 7.74 -1.11
C SER A 267 4.40 6.49 -1.91
N CYS A 268 4.45 6.58 -3.25
CA CYS A 268 4.06 5.53 -4.16
C CYS A 268 5.27 5.01 -4.95
N SER A 269 5.69 3.77 -4.66
CA SER A 269 6.81 3.14 -5.35
C SER A 269 6.51 2.77 -6.81
N PHE A 270 5.24 2.85 -7.24
CA PHE A 270 4.75 2.49 -8.57
C PHE A 270 4.40 3.70 -9.44
N PHE A 271 4.83 4.90 -9.04
CA PHE A 271 4.66 6.15 -9.81
C PHE A 271 3.20 6.47 -10.20
N ASN A 272 2.25 6.16 -9.30
CA ASN A 272 0.82 6.33 -9.53
C ASN A 272 0.27 5.57 -10.77
N ARG A 273 0.96 4.53 -11.25
CA ARG A 273 0.57 3.78 -12.45
C ARG A 273 -0.42 2.66 -12.14
N GLY A 274 -1.30 2.37 -13.10
CA GLY A 274 -2.18 1.21 -13.05
C GLY A 274 -3.32 1.30 -12.03
N MET A 275 -3.67 2.51 -11.58
CA MET A 275 -4.80 2.77 -10.67
C MET A 275 -6.02 3.31 -11.42
N SER A 276 -7.19 3.18 -10.79
CA SER A 276 -8.44 3.75 -11.26
C SER A 276 -9.51 3.70 -10.17
N ARG A 277 -10.24 4.81 -9.93
CA ARG A 277 -11.40 4.80 -9.01
C ARG A 277 -12.46 3.77 -9.39
N GLU A 278 -12.58 3.43 -10.68
CA GLU A 278 -13.48 2.38 -11.18
C GLU A 278 -13.23 1.03 -10.51
N TYR A 279 -12.01 0.81 -10.01
CA TYR A 279 -11.65 -0.40 -9.29
C TYR A 279 -12.45 -0.56 -8.00
N LEU A 280 -12.76 0.54 -7.31
CA LEU A 280 -13.48 0.56 -6.04
C LEU A 280 -14.95 0.92 -6.21
N PHE A 281 -15.25 1.99 -6.97
CA PHE A 281 -16.55 2.66 -6.96
C PHE A 281 -17.32 2.58 -8.29
N GLY A 282 -16.69 2.08 -9.35
CA GLY A 282 -17.32 1.95 -10.66
C GLY A 282 -18.51 0.98 -10.66
N PRO A 283 -19.25 0.83 -11.78
CA PRO A 283 -20.39 -0.11 -11.87
C PRO A 283 -20.01 -1.57 -11.58
N LYS A 284 -18.75 -1.92 -11.81
CA LYS A 284 -18.13 -3.21 -11.45
C LYS A 284 -17.03 -3.03 -10.41
N GLY A 285 -17.15 -2.03 -9.55
CA GLY A 285 -16.21 -1.73 -8.47
C GLY A 285 -16.30 -2.74 -7.33
N PHE A 286 -15.25 -2.83 -6.52
CA PHE A 286 -15.20 -3.77 -5.38
C PHE A 286 -16.30 -3.49 -4.34
N TRP A 287 -16.60 -2.21 -4.11
CA TRP A 287 -17.69 -1.76 -3.24
C TRP A 287 -18.95 -1.34 -4.00
N SER A 288 -19.05 -1.70 -5.29
CA SER A 288 -20.33 -1.58 -6.00
C SER A 288 -21.33 -2.57 -5.39
N ALA A 289 -22.54 -2.06 -5.10
CA ALA A 289 -23.70 -2.85 -4.74
C ALA A 289 -24.00 -3.92 -5.81
#